data_AF-A0A9N9PEK0-F1
#
_entry.id   AF-A0A9N9PEK0-F1
#
_cell.length_a   1.000
_cell.length_b   1.000
_cell.length_c   1.000
_cell.angle_alpha   90.00
_cell.angle_beta   90.00
_cell.angle_gamma   90.00
#
_symmetry.space_group_name_H-M   'P 1'
#
loop_
_entity.id
_entity.type
_entity.pdbx_description
1 polymer ?
#
loop_
_entity_poly.entity_id
_entity_poly.type
_entity_poly.pdbx_seq_one_letter_code
_entity_poly.pdbx_strand_id
1 'polypeptide(L)'
;ASGLAKVVDWSIALVTDGPTKLRAAENSAKEKKLKIWCDYITKSKAGGDDHEFEGTVTRIISGDTLCVKVNRTGVEKKLQLSSIRQPKPKDPKLPGYNFEAKEFLRKELIGKTVRVTIDYQKPAVEGYEARECATIKLGDFNPAEKLLENGLANIIRHKKDDDDRSSCYDELLVAEKKAQTYAKGVHSTKEPPLHRFNDASEIQNYKMTFIIGGIRVPRLGKSSTEKPEPFAAEALEFANRKLLQRDVEIEVENVDKTGGFIGTLWINKTENYAASLLREGFAKTH
;
A
#
# COMPACT_ATOMS: atom_id res chain seq x y z
N ALA A 1 36.67 13.21 -0.86
CA ALA A 1 35.79 14.09 -0.07
C ALA A 1 36.50 14.47 1.23
N SER A 2 36.59 15.76 1.57
CA SER A 2 37.33 16.24 2.75
C SER A 2 36.45 16.57 3.96
N GLY A 3 35.13 16.32 3.88
CA GLY A 3 34.18 16.49 4.99
C GLY A 3 33.91 17.94 5.41
N LEU A 4 34.07 18.92 4.52
CA LEU A 4 33.88 20.35 4.85
C LEU A 4 32.47 20.88 4.55
N ALA A 5 31.65 20.10 3.85
CA ALA A 5 30.31 20.50 3.44
C ALA A 5 29.32 19.34 3.59
N LYS A 6 28.05 19.69 3.62
CA LYS A 6 26.93 18.75 3.69
C LYS A 6 25.93 19.00 2.57
N VAL A 7 25.24 17.95 2.18
CA VAL A 7 24.14 18.00 1.23
C VAL A 7 22.94 18.67 1.89
N VAL A 8 22.28 19.53 1.13
CA VAL A 8 21.07 20.23 1.56
C VAL A 8 19.87 19.59 0.85
N ASP A 9 19.04 18.89 1.62
CA ASP A 9 17.97 18.04 1.09
C ASP A 9 16.93 18.80 0.24
N TRP A 10 16.61 20.06 0.55
CA TRP A 10 15.62 20.80 -0.24
C TRP A 10 16.13 21.20 -1.64
N SER A 11 17.44 21.35 -1.81
CA SER A 11 18.04 21.75 -3.09
C SER A 11 18.60 20.58 -3.89
N ILE A 12 18.66 19.37 -3.32
CA ILE A 12 19.30 18.22 -3.96
C ILE A 12 18.64 17.82 -5.28
N ALA A 13 17.31 17.97 -5.37
CA ALA A 13 16.55 17.72 -6.60
C ALA A 13 16.70 18.83 -7.66
N LEU A 14 17.38 19.94 -7.36
CA LEU A 14 17.71 21.02 -8.32
C LEU A 14 19.07 20.80 -9.00
N VAL A 15 19.86 19.84 -8.55
CA VAL A 15 21.20 19.58 -9.09
C VAL A 15 21.09 18.89 -10.44
N THR A 16 21.75 19.45 -11.45
CA THR A 16 21.69 18.98 -12.85
C THR A 16 22.26 17.58 -13.06
N ASP A 17 23.28 17.21 -12.28
CA ASP A 17 23.95 15.90 -12.32
C ASP A 17 23.30 14.87 -11.36
N GLY A 18 22.12 15.19 -10.81
CA GLY A 18 21.37 14.34 -9.90
C GLY A 18 21.94 14.24 -8.47
N PRO A 19 21.24 13.54 -7.57
CA PRO A 19 21.60 13.44 -6.15
C PRO A 19 22.81 12.50 -5.88
N THR A 20 23.02 11.51 -6.74
CA THR A 20 23.86 10.33 -6.46
C THR A 20 25.31 10.68 -6.15
N LYS A 21 25.93 11.55 -6.94
CA LYS A 21 27.34 11.92 -6.78
C LYS A 21 27.59 12.70 -5.48
N LEU A 22 26.70 13.63 -5.16
CA LEU A 22 26.80 14.44 -3.94
C LEU A 22 26.60 13.58 -2.69
N ARG A 23 25.66 12.62 -2.74
CA ARG A 23 25.43 11.67 -1.64
C ARG A 23 26.58 10.69 -1.46
N ALA A 24 27.15 10.17 -2.55
CA ALA A 24 28.34 9.32 -2.48
C ALA A 24 29.53 10.05 -1.82
N ALA A 25 29.74 11.33 -2.17
CA ALA A 25 30.78 12.15 -1.57
C ALA A 25 30.54 12.43 -0.06
N GLU A 26 29.28 12.69 0.32
CA GLU A 26 28.90 12.91 1.72
C GLU A 26 29.02 11.61 2.56
N ASN A 27 28.54 10.49 2.05
CA ASN A 27 28.63 9.20 2.73
C ASN A 27 30.09 8.79 2.95
N SER A 28 30.96 8.97 1.96
CA SER A 28 32.40 8.72 2.13
C SER A 28 33.03 9.61 3.23
N ALA A 29 32.53 10.83 3.42
CA ALA A 29 33.00 11.70 4.49
C ALA A 29 32.46 11.28 5.88
N LYS A 30 31.22 10.79 5.95
CA LYS A 30 30.58 10.25 7.16
C LYS A 30 31.25 8.96 7.63
N GLU A 31 31.46 8.00 6.73
CA GLU A 31 32.14 6.73 7.02
C GLU A 31 33.54 6.96 7.59
N LYS A 32 34.26 7.93 7.02
CA LYS A 32 35.61 8.30 7.45
C LYS A 32 35.64 9.28 8.62
N LYS A 33 34.48 9.65 9.17
CA LYS A 33 34.32 10.63 10.27
C LYS A 33 35.14 11.91 10.07
N LEU A 34 35.11 12.44 8.85
CA LEU A 34 35.96 13.57 8.47
C LEU A 34 35.36 14.90 8.93
N LYS A 35 36.16 15.71 9.64
CA LYS A 35 35.90 17.13 9.94
C LYS A 35 34.52 17.34 10.56
N ILE A 36 33.56 17.94 9.84
CA ILE A 36 32.22 18.21 10.37
C ILE A 36 31.43 16.93 10.71
N TRP A 37 31.94 15.76 10.29
CA TRP A 37 31.38 14.44 10.56
C TRP A 37 32.16 13.65 11.62
N CYS A 38 33.07 14.27 12.39
CA CYS A 38 33.87 13.58 13.41
C CYS A 38 33.03 12.86 14.46
N ASP A 39 31.92 13.48 14.85
CA ASP A 39 30.99 12.95 15.85
C ASP A 39 29.79 12.22 15.22
N TYR A 40 29.88 11.86 13.93
CA TYR A 40 28.79 11.16 13.25
C TYR A 40 28.63 9.75 13.86
N ILE A 41 27.50 9.55 14.51
CA ILE A 41 27.07 8.26 15.05
C ILE A 41 26.12 7.64 14.03
N THR A 42 26.53 6.52 13.44
CA THR A 42 25.62 5.68 12.66
C THR A 42 24.59 5.09 13.61
N LYS A 43 23.34 5.56 13.54
CA LYS A 43 22.23 4.77 14.08
C LYS A 43 22.18 3.47 13.28
N SER A 44 22.42 2.34 13.94
CA SER A 44 22.20 1.04 13.33
C SER A 44 20.74 0.95 12.95
N LYS A 45 20.43 1.06 11.64
CA LYS A 45 19.16 0.59 11.10
C LYS A 45 18.97 -0.82 11.62
N ALA A 46 17.79 -1.13 12.17
CA ALA A 46 17.52 -2.40 12.85
C ALA A 46 18.06 -3.57 12.01
N GLY A 47 19.16 -4.18 12.46
CA GLY A 47 19.82 -5.27 11.77
C GLY A 47 19.16 -6.60 12.13
N GLY A 48 18.77 -7.37 11.11
CA GLY A 48 18.23 -8.71 11.27
C GLY A 48 17.57 -9.21 9.98
N ASP A 49 17.32 -10.51 9.89
CA ASP A 49 16.58 -11.19 8.80
C ASP A 49 15.18 -10.60 8.55
N ASP A 50 14.63 -9.86 9.52
CA ASP A 50 13.32 -9.19 9.43
C ASP A 50 13.39 -7.77 8.85
N HIS A 51 14.59 -7.22 8.62
CA HIS A 51 14.79 -5.90 8.02
C HIS A 51 14.44 -5.91 6.53
N GLU A 52 14.76 -7.00 5.85
CA GLU A 52 14.50 -7.17 4.43
C GLU A 52 13.91 -8.54 4.16
N PHE A 53 12.76 -8.57 3.50
CA PHE A 53 12.09 -9.81 3.19
C PHE A 53 11.25 -9.68 1.92
N GLU A 54 10.93 -10.84 1.33
CA GLU A 54 9.93 -10.94 0.27
C GLU A 54 8.57 -11.32 0.84
N GLY A 55 7.53 -10.73 0.28
CA GLY A 55 6.18 -11.09 0.64
C GLY A 55 5.17 -10.72 -0.43
N THR A 56 4.00 -11.37 -0.37
CA THR A 56 2.89 -11.09 -1.27
C THR A 56 1.96 -10.05 -0.67
N VAL A 57 1.61 -9.03 -1.46
CA VAL A 57 0.65 -7.99 -1.02
C VAL A 57 -0.76 -8.58 -0.95
N THR A 58 -1.33 -8.63 0.25
CA THR A 58 -2.67 -9.21 0.49
C THR A 58 -3.77 -8.17 0.49
N ARG A 59 -3.49 -6.95 0.95
CA ARG A 59 -4.50 -5.89 1.08
C ARG A 59 -3.91 -4.51 1.00
N ILE A 60 -4.51 -3.63 0.21
CA ILE A 60 -4.27 -2.19 0.24
C ILE A 60 -5.26 -1.55 1.22
N ILE A 61 -4.77 -1.01 2.33
CA ILE A 61 -5.62 -0.33 3.32
C ILE A 61 -5.94 1.07 2.81
N SER A 62 -4.91 1.81 2.41
CA SER A 62 -4.98 3.20 1.98
C SER A 62 -3.82 3.56 1.05
N GLY A 63 -3.79 4.79 0.52
CA GLY A 63 -2.77 5.26 -0.43
C GLY A 63 -1.32 5.31 0.08
N ASP A 64 -1.07 4.92 1.33
CA ASP A 64 0.26 4.81 1.93
C ASP A 64 0.43 3.59 2.83
N THR A 65 -0.61 2.78 3.04
CA THR A 65 -0.61 1.67 4.01
C THR A 65 -1.16 0.40 3.36
N LEU A 66 -0.43 -0.70 3.50
CA LEU A 66 -0.78 -2.00 2.92
C LEU A 66 -0.39 -3.16 3.83
N CYS A 67 -0.96 -4.33 3.58
CA CYS A 67 -0.63 -5.58 4.24
C CYS A 67 0.20 -6.47 3.29
N VAL A 68 1.27 -7.05 3.81
CA VAL A 68 2.12 -8.02 3.11
C VAL A 68 2.16 -9.31 3.92
N LYS A 69 1.87 -10.44 3.28
CA LYS A 69 2.12 -11.76 3.84
C LYS A 69 3.56 -12.16 3.53
N VAL A 70 4.38 -12.30 4.56
CA VAL A 70 5.79 -12.70 4.42
C VAL A 70 5.85 -14.12 3.84
N ASN A 71 6.58 -14.33 2.74
CA ASN A 71 6.59 -15.62 2.04
C ASN A 71 7.20 -16.75 2.90
N ARG A 72 8.25 -16.44 3.67
CA ARG A 72 8.95 -17.42 4.51
C ARG A 72 8.12 -17.89 5.71
N THR A 73 7.38 -16.99 6.35
CA THR A 73 6.70 -17.27 7.63
C THR A 73 5.18 -17.38 7.50
N GLY A 74 4.61 -16.89 6.40
CA GLY A 74 3.16 -16.77 6.22
C GLY A 74 2.49 -15.71 7.11
N VAL A 75 3.25 -14.96 7.90
CA VAL A 75 2.73 -13.92 8.79
C VAL A 75 2.37 -12.67 7.98
N GLU A 76 1.18 -12.12 8.23
CA GLU A 76 0.77 -10.85 7.63
C GLU A 76 1.29 -9.66 8.46
N LYS A 77 2.01 -8.75 7.80
CA LYS A 77 2.51 -7.50 8.38
C LYS A 77 1.80 -6.30 7.75
N LYS A 78 1.38 -5.35 8.58
CA LYS A 78 0.82 -4.06 8.17
C LYS A 78 1.95 -3.03 8.08
N LEU A 79 2.21 -2.54 6.88
CA LEU A 79 3.33 -1.66 6.56
C LEU A 79 2.83 -0.32 6.03
N GLN A 80 3.54 0.75 6.39
CA GLN A 80 3.35 2.08 5.80
C GLN A 80 4.51 2.40 4.86
N LEU A 81 4.24 3.00 3.71
CA LEU A 81 5.28 3.44 2.78
C LEU A 81 6.16 4.51 3.44
N SER A 82 7.48 4.30 3.43
CA SER A 82 8.41 5.17 4.13
C SER A 82 8.52 6.55 3.49
N SER A 83 8.66 7.58 4.33
CA SER A 83 8.84 8.99 3.92
C SER A 83 7.76 9.61 3.03
N ILE A 84 6.62 8.96 2.85
CA ILE A 84 5.45 9.54 2.18
C ILE A 84 4.25 9.53 3.12
N ARG A 85 3.25 10.33 2.77
CA ARG A 85 1.96 10.35 3.45
C ARG A 85 0.85 10.60 2.46
N GLN A 86 -0.33 10.08 2.77
CA GLN A 86 -1.54 10.47 2.06
C GLN A 86 -1.75 11.99 2.10
N PRO A 87 -2.28 12.57 1.02
CA PRO A 87 -2.64 13.97 1.00
C PRO A 87 -3.83 14.19 1.92
N LYS A 88 -3.65 15.11 2.88
CA LYS A 88 -4.78 15.56 3.70
C LYS A 88 -5.64 16.47 2.82
N PRO A 89 -6.94 16.16 2.64
CA PRO A 89 -7.83 17.05 1.90
C PRO A 89 -7.88 18.40 2.62
N LYS A 90 -7.86 19.50 1.85
CA LYS A 90 -7.90 20.88 2.39
C LYS A 90 -9.22 21.16 3.10
N ASP A 91 -10.30 20.57 2.60
CA ASP A 91 -11.61 20.51 3.24
C ASP A 91 -11.92 19.03 3.52
N PRO A 92 -12.18 18.63 4.78
CA PRO A 92 -12.61 17.28 5.12
C PRO A 92 -13.83 16.77 4.33
N LYS A 93 -14.65 17.68 3.79
CA LYS A 93 -15.85 17.37 2.99
C LYS A 93 -15.55 17.11 1.52
N LEU A 94 -14.36 17.47 1.01
CA LEU A 94 -13.98 17.22 -0.37
C LEU A 94 -13.24 15.88 -0.49
N PRO A 95 -13.61 15.01 -1.45
CA PRO A 95 -12.83 13.82 -1.74
C PRO A 95 -11.47 14.27 -2.28
N GLY A 96 -10.43 14.10 -1.45
CA GLY A 96 -9.05 14.25 -1.91
C GLY A 96 -8.63 13.06 -2.77
N TYR A 97 -7.36 13.04 -3.19
CA TYR A 97 -6.78 11.99 -4.05
C TYR A 97 -6.59 10.62 -3.37
N ASN A 98 -7.24 10.37 -2.23
CA ASN A 98 -7.04 9.17 -1.42
C ASN A 98 -7.59 7.92 -2.10
N PHE A 99 -8.70 8.05 -2.85
CA PHE A 99 -9.29 6.94 -3.58
C PHE A 99 -8.39 6.53 -4.75
N GLU A 100 -7.91 7.50 -5.52
CA GLU A 100 -7.02 7.31 -6.67
C GLU A 100 -5.68 6.74 -6.23
N ALA A 101 -5.11 7.23 -5.11
CA ALA A 101 -3.89 6.67 -4.54
C ALA A 101 -4.09 5.20 -4.14
N LYS A 102 -5.22 4.87 -3.52
CA LYS A 102 -5.55 3.50 -3.13
C LYS A 102 -5.75 2.59 -4.34
N GLU A 103 -6.50 3.04 -5.34
CA GLU A 103 -6.73 2.26 -6.56
C GLU A 103 -5.46 2.06 -7.38
N PHE A 104 -4.61 3.08 -7.45
CA PHE A 104 -3.30 2.96 -8.07
C PHE A 104 -2.48 1.83 -7.42
N LEU A 105 -2.37 1.83 -6.09
CA LEU A 105 -1.67 0.76 -5.38
C LEU A 105 -2.35 -0.60 -5.55
N ARG A 106 -3.69 -0.65 -5.58
CA ARG A 106 -4.43 -1.90 -5.76
C ARG A 106 -4.10 -2.53 -7.11
N LYS A 107 -4.25 -1.78 -8.20
CA LYS A 107 -3.98 -2.27 -9.57
C LYS A 107 -2.52 -2.70 -9.74
N GLU A 108 -1.59 -1.96 -9.14
CA GLU A 108 -0.17 -2.21 -9.32
C GLU A 108 0.39 -3.31 -8.41
N LEU A 109 -0.14 -3.52 -7.21
CA LEU A 109 0.51 -4.36 -6.20
C LEU A 109 -0.30 -5.56 -5.74
N ILE A 110 -1.64 -5.56 -5.82
CA ILE A 110 -2.45 -6.61 -5.19
C ILE A 110 -2.10 -8.00 -5.72
N GLY A 111 -1.80 -8.93 -4.81
CA GLY A 111 -1.40 -10.29 -5.15
C GLY A 111 -0.01 -10.45 -5.79
N LYS A 112 0.77 -9.37 -5.96
CA LYS A 112 2.15 -9.44 -6.45
C LYS A 112 3.13 -9.66 -5.30
N THR A 113 4.23 -10.33 -5.60
CA THR A 113 5.37 -10.50 -4.67
C THR A 113 6.26 -9.28 -4.75
N VAL A 114 6.51 -8.65 -3.60
CA VAL A 114 7.32 -7.44 -3.46
C VAL A 114 8.46 -7.68 -2.50
N ARG A 115 9.55 -6.94 -2.70
CA ARG A 115 10.67 -6.84 -1.77
C ARG A 115 10.40 -5.69 -0.81
N VAL A 116 10.45 -5.97 0.48
CA VAL A 116 10.19 -5.02 1.55
C VAL A 116 11.48 -4.77 2.32
N THR A 117 11.81 -3.51 2.55
CA THR A 117 12.92 -3.08 3.40
C THR A 117 12.39 -2.15 4.49
N ILE A 118 12.44 -2.57 5.76
CA ILE A 118 11.94 -1.81 6.90
C ILE A 118 12.90 -0.66 7.22
N ASP A 119 12.56 0.57 6.90
CA ASP A 119 13.48 1.70 7.10
C ASP A 119 13.54 2.17 8.56
N TYR A 120 12.38 2.29 9.20
CA TYR A 120 12.25 2.75 10.59
C TYR A 120 10.88 2.36 11.15
N GLN A 121 10.76 2.34 12.47
CA GLN A 121 9.50 2.07 13.17
C GLN A 121 9.07 3.30 13.95
N LYS A 122 7.83 3.75 13.74
CA LYS A 122 7.23 4.79 14.56
C LYS A 122 6.62 4.12 15.80
N PRO A 123 7.08 4.46 17.03
CA PRO A 123 6.49 3.91 18.24
C PRO A 123 5.03 4.35 18.36
N ALA A 124 4.26 3.61 19.16
CA ALA A 124 2.90 4.01 19.50
C ALA A 124 2.96 5.33 20.28
N VAL A 125 2.20 6.32 19.81
CA VAL A 125 2.01 7.63 20.48
C VAL A 125 0.51 7.77 20.71
N GLU A 126 0.06 8.45 21.77
CA GLU A 126 -1.35 8.56 22.17
C GLU A 126 -2.32 8.68 20.96
N GLY A 127 -3.16 7.65 20.78
CA GLY A 127 -4.15 7.55 19.69
C GLY A 127 -3.65 6.89 18.38
N TYR A 128 -2.37 6.53 18.29
CA TYR A 128 -1.76 5.90 17.11
C TYR A 128 -0.98 4.63 17.49
N GLU A 129 -1.34 3.52 16.86
CA GLU A 129 -0.60 2.24 16.97
C GLU A 129 0.84 2.39 16.45
N ALA A 130 1.73 1.50 16.91
CA ALA A 130 3.07 1.38 16.37
C ALA A 130 2.99 1.04 14.86
N ARG A 131 3.83 1.68 14.05
CA ARG A 131 3.83 1.50 12.59
C ARG A 131 5.22 1.22 12.08
N GLU A 132 5.36 0.14 11.34
CA GLU A 132 6.57 -0.15 10.56
C GLU A 132 6.51 0.64 9.25
N CYS A 133 7.49 1.50 9.03
CA CYS A 133 7.65 2.26 7.79
C CYS A 133 8.69 1.58 6.90
N ALA A 134 8.30 1.22 5.68
CA ALA A 134 9.09 0.40 4.79
C ALA A 134 9.16 0.96 3.38
N THR A 135 10.31 0.78 2.74
CA THR A 135 10.45 0.88 1.29
C THR A 135 9.98 -0.43 0.68
N ILE A 136 9.06 -0.35 -0.29
CA ILE A 136 8.52 -1.52 -0.99
C ILE A 136 8.91 -1.40 -2.45
N LYS A 137 9.40 -2.47 -3.06
CA LYS A 137 9.77 -2.51 -4.48
C LYS A 137 9.23 -3.77 -5.16
N LEU A 138 8.77 -3.60 -6.41
CA LEU A 138 8.40 -4.69 -7.31
C LEU A 138 9.42 -4.72 -8.46
N GLY A 139 10.49 -5.50 -8.32
CA GLY A 139 11.66 -5.36 -9.18
C GLY A 139 12.24 -3.94 -9.05
N ASP A 140 12.33 -3.22 -10.17
CA ASP A 140 12.79 -1.82 -10.19
C ASP A 140 11.68 -0.80 -9.88
N PHE A 141 10.42 -1.24 -9.82
CA PHE A 141 9.30 -0.34 -9.59
C PHE A 141 9.16 0.02 -8.11
N ASN A 142 9.29 1.32 -7.81
CA ASN A 142 9.01 1.88 -6.48
C ASN A 142 7.61 2.56 -6.45
N PRO A 143 6.58 1.93 -5.84
CA PRO A 143 5.25 2.52 -5.71
C PRO A 143 5.24 3.87 -5.00
N ALA A 144 6.12 4.11 -4.01
CA ALA A 144 6.18 5.38 -3.29
C ALA A 144 6.65 6.52 -4.20
N GLU A 145 7.66 6.26 -5.03
CA GLU A 145 8.13 7.20 -6.05
C GLU A 145 7.01 7.53 -7.04
N LYS A 146 6.29 6.50 -7.53
CA LYS A 146 5.25 6.70 -8.54
C LYS A 146 4.02 7.43 -8.01
N LEU A 147 3.66 7.19 -6.74
CA LEU A 147 2.63 7.95 -6.05
C LEU A 147 2.98 9.44 -5.98
N LEU A 148 4.24 9.78 -5.64
CA LEU A 148 4.70 11.16 -5.61
C LEU A 148 4.73 11.77 -7.01
N GLU A 149 5.26 11.07 -8.01
CA GLU A 149 5.34 11.56 -9.40
C GLU A 149 3.97 11.86 -10.01
N ASN A 150 2.94 11.11 -9.60
CA ASN A 150 1.54 11.34 -10.01
C ASN A 150 0.81 12.38 -9.13
N GLY A 151 1.44 12.91 -8.07
CA GLY A 151 0.82 13.83 -7.13
C GLY A 151 -0.29 13.20 -6.29
N LEU A 152 -0.22 11.88 -6.04
CA LEU A 152 -1.17 11.11 -5.24
C LEU A 152 -0.74 10.97 -3.78
N ALA A 153 0.47 11.43 -3.44
CA ALA A 153 1.01 11.47 -2.09
C ALA A 153 1.82 12.76 -1.88
N ASN A 154 2.12 13.08 -0.61
CA ASN A 154 3.06 14.13 -0.23
C ASN A 154 4.30 13.53 0.39
N ILE A 155 5.47 14.13 0.19
CA ILE A 155 6.67 13.70 0.88
C ILE A 155 6.65 14.16 2.35
N ILE A 156 7.17 13.34 3.24
CA ILE A 156 7.46 13.74 4.62
C ILE A 156 8.84 14.41 4.62
N ARG A 157 8.89 15.64 5.13
CA ARG A 157 10.14 16.37 5.36
C ARG A 157 10.67 16.00 6.75
N HIS A 158 11.78 15.28 6.77
CA HIS A 158 12.45 14.86 8.00
C HIS A 158 13.33 15.98 8.54
N LYS A 159 13.60 15.98 9.85
CA LYS A 159 14.54 16.95 10.43
C LYS A 159 15.96 16.60 9.98
N LYS A 160 16.84 17.59 10.02
CA LYS A 160 18.20 17.54 9.47
C LYS A 160 19.08 16.42 10.05
N ASP A 161 18.81 16.01 11.29
CA ASP A 161 19.55 14.99 12.04
C ASP A 161 18.69 13.73 12.29
N ASP A 162 17.59 13.60 11.54
CA ASP A 162 16.65 12.48 11.63
C ASP A 162 16.98 11.43 10.57
N ASP A 163 17.43 10.26 11.02
CA ASP A 163 17.74 9.11 10.17
C ASP A 163 16.51 8.23 9.90
N ASP A 164 15.34 8.57 10.46
CA ASP A 164 14.08 7.84 10.25
C ASP A 164 13.46 8.16 8.88
N ARG A 165 14.22 7.88 7.81
CA ARG A 165 13.86 8.17 6.42
C ARG A 165 14.04 6.95 5.50
N SER A 166 13.39 7.02 4.35
CA SER A 166 13.45 5.99 3.31
C SER A 166 14.87 5.84 2.80
N SER A 167 15.27 4.61 2.51
CA SER A 167 16.53 4.32 1.83
C SER A 167 16.63 4.98 0.43
N CYS A 168 15.50 5.32 -0.18
CA CYS A 168 15.41 5.99 -1.49
C CYS A 168 14.95 7.47 -1.39
N TYR A 169 15.22 8.16 -0.28
CA TYR A 169 14.66 9.50 -0.03
C TYR A 169 14.93 10.54 -1.14
N ASP A 170 16.09 10.51 -1.77
CA ASP A 170 16.44 11.46 -2.83
C ASP A 170 15.63 11.25 -4.12
N GLU A 171 15.34 10.00 -4.47
CA GLU A 171 14.48 9.65 -5.60
C GLU A 171 13.05 10.18 -5.36
N LEU A 172 12.56 10.05 -4.13
CA LEU A 172 11.26 10.59 -3.71
C LEU A 172 11.20 12.11 -3.84
N LEU A 173 12.27 12.83 -3.48
CA LEU A 173 12.35 14.29 -3.65
C LEU A 173 12.31 14.71 -5.11
N VAL A 174 13.01 13.97 -5.98
CA VAL A 174 12.98 14.21 -7.43
C VAL A 174 11.59 13.95 -7.99
N ALA A 175 10.92 12.87 -7.58
CA ALA A 175 9.56 12.54 -8.01
C ALA A 175 8.52 13.59 -7.59
N GLU A 176 8.58 14.08 -6.34
CA GLU A 176 7.71 15.17 -5.87
C GLU A 176 7.93 16.43 -6.70
N LYS A 177 9.19 16.79 -6.96
CA LYS A 177 9.51 17.97 -7.77
C LYS A 177 8.98 17.85 -9.20
N LYS A 178 9.07 16.67 -9.83
CA LYS A 178 8.44 16.43 -11.13
C LYS A 178 6.93 16.67 -11.07
N ALA A 179 6.25 16.16 -10.04
CA ALA A 179 4.81 16.38 -9.89
C ALA A 179 4.44 17.85 -9.70
N GLN A 180 5.27 18.63 -8.99
CA GLN A 180 5.13 20.08 -8.87
C GLN A 180 5.31 20.80 -10.22
N THR A 181 6.37 20.48 -10.96
CA THR A 181 6.65 21.08 -12.28
C THR A 181 5.52 20.80 -13.28
N TYR A 182 4.96 19.59 -13.26
CA TYR A 182 3.85 19.21 -14.15
C TYR A 182 2.46 19.49 -13.56
N ALA A 183 2.37 20.14 -12.39
CA ALA A 183 1.12 20.47 -11.69
C ALA A 183 0.13 19.27 -11.63
N LYS A 184 0.63 18.11 -11.19
CA LYS A 184 -0.13 16.85 -11.08
C LYS A 184 -0.76 16.66 -9.71
N GLY A 185 -1.94 16.04 -9.69
CA GLY A 185 -2.65 15.66 -8.47
C GLY A 185 -2.77 16.82 -7.47
N VAL A 186 -2.26 16.62 -6.27
CA VAL A 186 -2.28 17.60 -5.16
C VAL A 186 -1.53 18.90 -5.46
N HIS A 187 -0.63 18.91 -6.46
CA HIS A 187 0.09 20.08 -6.92
C HIS A 187 -0.61 20.79 -8.09
N SER A 188 -1.71 20.23 -8.58
CA SER A 188 -2.55 20.87 -9.60
C SER A 188 -3.39 21.97 -8.99
N THR A 189 -3.70 22.99 -9.80
CA THR A 189 -4.74 23.98 -9.48
C THR A 189 -6.14 23.50 -9.84
N LYS A 190 -6.26 22.36 -10.54
CA LYS A 190 -7.53 21.73 -10.87
C LYS A 190 -8.21 21.19 -9.63
N GLU A 191 -9.54 21.27 -9.58
CA GLU A 191 -10.30 20.65 -8.52
C GLU A 191 -10.06 19.12 -8.51
N PRO A 192 -9.89 18.51 -7.33
CA PRO A 192 -9.78 17.06 -7.23
C PRO A 192 -10.99 16.37 -7.86
N PRO A 193 -10.82 15.19 -8.47
CA PRO A 193 -11.94 14.44 -9.03
C PRO A 193 -13.02 14.22 -7.97
N LEU A 194 -14.15 14.89 -8.17
CA LEU A 194 -15.32 14.65 -7.34
C LEU A 194 -15.95 13.34 -7.76
N HIS A 195 -15.67 12.28 -7.01
CA HIS A 195 -16.46 11.08 -7.06
C HIS A 195 -17.80 11.39 -6.34
N ARG A 196 -18.74 12.06 -7.03
CA ARG A 196 -20.10 12.28 -6.52
C ARG A 196 -20.90 11.01 -6.74
N PHE A 197 -21.23 10.34 -5.65
CA PHE A 197 -22.01 9.10 -5.66
C PHE A 197 -23.49 9.46 -5.49
N ASN A 198 -24.21 9.63 -6.60
CA ASN A 198 -25.66 9.75 -6.60
C ASN A 198 -26.23 8.93 -7.77
N ASP A 199 -27.31 8.21 -7.44
CA ASP A 199 -28.20 7.37 -8.27
C ASP A 199 -27.74 5.93 -8.58
N ALA A 200 -28.64 4.96 -8.37
CA ALA A 200 -28.39 3.53 -8.20
C ALA A 200 -28.34 2.70 -9.49
N SER A 201 -28.73 3.27 -10.64
CA SER A 201 -28.87 2.54 -11.90
C SER A 201 -27.66 2.63 -12.85
N GLU A 202 -26.72 3.56 -12.62
CA GLU A 202 -25.57 3.83 -13.52
C GLU A 202 -24.21 3.81 -12.79
N ILE A 203 -24.10 3.06 -11.69
CA ILE A 203 -22.96 3.11 -10.76
C ILE A 203 -21.79 2.21 -11.19
N GLN A 204 -20.56 2.77 -11.21
CA GLN A 204 -19.30 1.99 -11.23
C GLN A 204 -18.75 1.63 -9.82
N ASN A 205 -19.29 2.18 -8.73
CA ASN A 205 -18.88 1.92 -7.33
C ASN A 205 -20.05 1.80 -6.32
N TYR A 206 -20.76 0.68 -6.28
CA TYR A 206 -21.80 0.34 -5.27
C TYR A 206 -21.24 -0.68 -4.26
N LYS A 207 -21.62 -0.57 -2.99
CA LYS A 207 -21.31 -1.60 -1.98
C LYS A 207 -22.55 -2.46 -1.78
N MET A 208 -22.43 -3.72 -2.12
CA MET A 208 -23.47 -4.72 -1.96
C MET A 208 -22.96 -5.96 -1.25
N THR A 209 -23.87 -6.63 -0.56
CA THR A 209 -23.68 -8.01 -0.18
C THR A 209 -24.04 -8.87 -1.40
N PHE A 210 -23.05 -9.58 -1.94
CA PHE A 210 -23.26 -10.55 -3.00
C PHE A 210 -23.08 -11.96 -2.45
N ILE A 211 -23.99 -12.85 -2.80
CA ILE A 211 -24.07 -14.24 -2.36
C ILE A 211 -23.92 -15.12 -3.61
N ILE A 212 -22.97 -16.05 -3.57
CA ILE A 212 -22.74 -16.97 -4.68
C ILE A 212 -23.89 -17.98 -4.72
N GLY A 213 -24.64 -17.97 -5.83
CA GLY A 213 -25.79 -18.85 -6.06
C GLY A 213 -25.39 -20.32 -6.22
N GLY A 214 -26.33 -21.22 -5.94
CA GLY A 214 -26.20 -22.66 -6.21
C GLY A 214 -25.26 -23.46 -5.29
N ILE A 215 -24.58 -22.80 -4.34
CA ILE A 215 -23.64 -23.47 -3.44
C ILE A 215 -23.84 -23.05 -1.98
N ARG A 216 -23.40 -23.93 -1.07
CA ARG A 216 -23.27 -23.67 0.37
C ARG A 216 -21.81 -23.79 0.79
N VAL A 217 -21.28 -22.73 1.37
CA VAL A 217 -19.91 -22.65 1.93
C VAL A 217 -19.98 -22.83 3.46
N PRO A 218 -18.98 -23.49 4.10
CA PRO A 218 -18.91 -23.59 5.55
C PRO A 218 -18.90 -22.22 6.24
N ARG A 219 -19.64 -22.09 7.35
CA ARG A 219 -19.80 -20.83 8.08
C ARG A 219 -18.83 -20.71 9.25
N LEU A 220 -18.24 -19.52 9.44
CA LEU A 220 -17.31 -19.22 10.54
C LEU A 220 -17.98 -19.08 11.93
N GLY A 221 -19.32 -19.12 12.02
CA GLY A 221 -20.06 -18.76 13.23
C GLY A 221 -20.29 -17.25 13.33
N LYS A 222 -21.45 -16.83 13.86
CA LYS A 222 -21.84 -15.41 13.95
C LYS A 222 -21.58 -14.78 15.33
N SER A 223 -21.23 -15.58 16.33
CA SER A 223 -21.00 -15.16 17.70
C SER A 223 -19.82 -15.91 18.31
N SER A 224 -19.33 -15.44 19.46
CA SER A 224 -18.32 -16.14 20.26
C SER A 224 -18.76 -17.52 20.75
N THR A 225 -20.06 -17.82 20.71
CA THR A 225 -20.65 -19.10 21.14
C THR A 225 -20.87 -20.09 20.00
N GLU A 226 -20.95 -19.63 18.75
CA GLU A 226 -21.08 -20.49 17.59
C GLU A 226 -19.69 -20.95 17.11
N LYS A 227 -19.43 -22.26 17.20
CA LYS A 227 -18.19 -22.83 16.65
C LYS A 227 -18.20 -22.77 15.11
N PRO A 228 -17.07 -22.44 14.47
CA PRO A 228 -16.94 -22.52 13.02
C PRO A 228 -17.27 -23.93 12.50
N GLU A 229 -17.97 -24.00 11.37
CA GLU A 229 -18.13 -25.23 10.61
C GLU A 229 -16.75 -25.70 10.10
N PRO A 230 -16.50 -27.01 9.96
CA PRO A 230 -15.22 -27.51 9.45
C PRO A 230 -14.83 -26.87 8.11
N PHE A 231 -13.55 -26.50 7.98
CA PHE A 231 -12.97 -25.87 6.79
C PHE A 231 -13.44 -24.44 6.49
N ALA A 232 -14.19 -23.78 7.38
CA ALA A 232 -14.68 -22.42 7.16
C ALA A 232 -13.56 -21.36 7.10
N ALA A 233 -12.48 -21.53 7.88
CA ALA A 233 -11.35 -20.61 7.87
C ALA A 233 -10.54 -20.74 6.57
N GLU A 234 -10.33 -21.97 6.12
CA GLU A 234 -9.62 -22.32 4.90
C GLU A 234 -10.40 -21.86 3.66
N ALA A 235 -11.73 -22.00 3.66
CA ALA A 235 -12.61 -21.47 2.62
C ALA A 235 -12.54 -19.93 2.56
N LEU A 236 -12.51 -19.24 3.71
CA LEU A 236 -12.34 -17.79 3.75
C LEU A 236 -10.95 -17.36 3.27
N GLU A 237 -9.88 -18.07 3.66
CA GLU A 237 -8.53 -17.79 3.17
C GLU A 237 -8.44 -17.99 1.66
N PHE A 238 -9.06 -19.05 1.13
CA PHE A 238 -9.16 -19.29 -0.31
C PHE A 238 -9.87 -18.13 -1.02
N ALA A 239 -10.99 -17.65 -0.46
CA ALA A 239 -11.72 -16.49 -0.99
C ALA A 239 -10.89 -15.21 -0.95
N ASN A 240 -10.24 -14.90 0.17
CA ASN A 240 -9.37 -13.72 0.28
C ASN A 240 -8.25 -13.78 -0.75
N ARG A 241 -7.59 -14.94 -0.87
CA ARG A 241 -6.49 -15.12 -1.82
C ARG A 241 -6.92 -15.00 -3.27
N LYS A 242 -8.18 -15.29 -3.62
CA LYS A 242 -8.68 -15.23 -5.02
C LYS A 242 -9.44 -13.94 -5.35
N LEU A 243 -10.13 -13.33 -4.40
CA LEU A 243 -11.09 -12.25 -4.67
C LEU A 243 -10.77 -10.92 -3.97
N LEU A 244 -10.06 -10.92 -2.85
CA LEU A 244 -9.89 -9.70 -2.05
C LEU A 244 -9.21 -8.61 -2.88
N GLN A 245 -9.94 -7.51 -3.10
CA GLN A 245 -9.49 -6.35 -3.88
C GLN A 245 -9.05 -6.67 -5.32
N ARG A 246 -9.61 -7.73 -5.90
CA ARG A 246 -9.47 -8.01 -7.34
C ARG A 246 -10.70 -7.57 -8.09
N ASP A 247 -10.49 -7.21 -9.35
CA ASP A 247 -11.58 -6.94 -10.27
C ASP A 247 -12.27 -8.28 -10.60
N VAL A 248 -13.59 -8.29 -10.51
CA VAL A 248 -14.45 -9.46 -10.72
C VAL A 248 -15.66 -9.04 -11.52
N GLU A 249 -16.31 -10.01 -12.14
CA GLU A 249 -17.58 -9.81 -12.82
C GLU A 249 -18.66 -10.61 -12.11
N ILE A 250 -19.84 -10.01 -11.99
CA ILE A 250 -20.98 -10.64 -11.33
C ILE A 250 -22.21 -10.57 -12.23
N GLU A 251 -23.01 -11.63 -12.20
CA GLU A 251 -24.34 -11.68 -12.77
C GLU A 251 -25.32 -11.80 -11.61
N VAL A 252 -26.25 -10.86 -11.50
CA VAL A 252 -27.25 -10.83 -10.44
C VAL A 252 -28.52 -11.50 -10.95
N GLU A 253 -28.95 -12.55 -10.25
CA GLU A 253 -30.11 -13.37 -10.63
C GLU A 253 -31.30 -13.13 -9.70
N ASN A 254 -31.05 -12.86 -8.41
CA ASN A 254 -32.10 -12.68 -7.41
C ASN A 254 -31.64 -11.81 -6.23
N VAL A 255 -32.56 -11.48 -5.33
CA VAL A 255 -32.30 -10.77 -4.07
C VAL A 255 -33.00 -11.51 -2.93
N ASP A 256 -32.26 -11.78 -1.85
CA ASP A 256 -32.83 -12.41 -0.66
C ASP A 256 -33.68 -11.43 0.17
N LYS A 257 -34.38 -11.95 1.17
CA LYS A 257 -35.26 -11.14 2.05
C LYS A 257 -34.51 -10.11 2.90
N THR A 258 -33.19 -10.21 2.98
CA THR A 258 -32.31 -9.31 3.75
C THR A 258 -31.58 -8.29 2.86
N GLY A 259 -31.84 -8.29 1.55
CA GLY A 259 -31.20 -7.41 0.59
C GLY A 259 -29.85 -7.90 0.06
N GLY A 260 -29.50 -9.18 0.28
CA GLY A 260 -28.34 -9.82 -0.31
C GLY A 260 -28.64 -10.23 -1.76
N PHE A 261 -27.81 -9.79 -2.70
CA PHE A 261 -27.97 -10.13 -4.11
C PHE A 261 -27.35 -11.50 -4.36
N ILE A 262 -28.07 -12.37 -5.07
CA ILE A 262 -27.67 -13.75 -5.36
C ILE A 262 -27.33 -13.84 -6.84
N GLY A 263 -26.25 -14.54 -7.18
CA GLY A 263 -25.99 -14.96 -8.55
C GLY A 263 -24.60 -15.52 -8.77
N THR A 264 -24.07 -15.32 -9.98
CA THR A 264 -22.81 -15.93 -10.43
C THR A 264 -21.65 -14.94 -10.37
N LEU A 265 -20.48 -15.39 -9.88
CA LEU A 265 -19.23 -14.61 -9.85
C LEU A 265 -18.20 -15.22 -10.79
N TRP A 266 -17.62 -14.38 -11.63
CA TRP A 266 -16.57 -14.71 -12.59
C TRP A 266 -15.26 -14.00 -12.24
N ILE A 267 -14.17 -14.77 -12.24
CA ILE A 267 -12.80 -14.25 -12.20
C ILE A 267 -12.25 -14.23 -13.62
N ASN A 268 -11.71 -13.08 -14.05
CA ASN A 268 -11.13 -12.87 -15.38
C ASN A 268 -12.05 -13.28 -16.55
N LYS A 269 -13.38 -13.14 -16.42
CA LYS A 269 -14.40 -13.53 -17.42
C LYS A 269 -14.53 -15.02 -17.71
N THR A 270 -13.64 -15.87 -17.19
CA THR A 270 -13.53 -17.26 -17.62
C THR A 270 -13.70 -18.25 -16.48
N GLU A 271 -13.28 -17.90 -15.27
CA GLU A 271 -13.32 -18.81 -14.13
C GLU A 271 -14.59 -18.55 -13.30
N ASN A 272 -15.56 -19.46 -13.37
CA ASN A 272 -16.70 -19.46 -12.47
C ASN A 272 -16.22 -19.79 -11.05
N TYR A 273 -16.36 -18.83 -10.12
CA TYR A 273 -15.82 -18.97 -8.78
C TYR A 273 -16.55 -20.01 -7.92
N ALA A 274 -17.86 -20.21 -8.15
CA ALA A 274 -18.62 -21.27 -7.47
C ALA A 274 -18.07 -22.65 -7.82
N ALA A 275 -17.76 -22.88 -9.10
CA ALA A 275 -17.12 -24.11 -9.55
C ALA A 275 -15.72 -24.30 -8.94
N SER A 276 -14.94 -23.22 -8.77
CA SER A 276 -13.64 -23.27 -8.09
C SER A 276 -13.77 -23.63 -6.61
N LEU A 277 -14.77 -23.11 -5.89
CA LEU A 277 -15.06 -23.50 -4.50
C LEU A 277 -15.43 -24.99 -4.39
N LEU A 278 -16.25 -25.51 -5.31
CA LEU A 278 -16.63 -26.92 -5.34
C LEU A 278 -15.43 -27.82 -5.63
N ARG A 279 -14.59 -27.46 -6.61
CA ARG A 279 -13.40 -28.23 -7.01
C ARG A 279 -12.40 -28.39 -5.87
N GLU A 280 -12.21 -27.33 -5.09
CA GLU A 280 -11.30 -27.32 -3.93
C GLU A 280 -11.94 -27.94 -2.68
N GLY A 281 -13.21 -28.37 -2.73
CA GLY A 281 -13.92 -28.97 -1.60
C GLY A 281 -14.39 -27.98 -0.54
N PHE A 282 -14.36 -26.67 -0.83
CA PHE A 282 -14.80 -25.61 0.09
C PHE A 282 -16.29 -25.29 -0.01
N ALA A 283 -17.04 -25.96 -0.88
CA ALA A 283 -18.47 -25.80 -0.99
C ALA A 283 -19.17 -27.13 -1.30
N LYS A 284 -20.49 -27.16 -1.10
CA LYS A 284 -21.38 -28.23 -1.55
C LYS A 284 -22.51 -27.62 -2.37
N THR A 285 -23.05 -28.37 -3.32
CA THR A 285 -24.27 -27.95 -4.03
C THR A 285 -25.44 -27.90 -3.04
N HIS A 286 -26.28 -26.88 -3.16
CA HIS A 286 -27.49 -26.74 -2.36
C HIS A 286 -28.55 -27.79 -2.77
#